data_AF-A0A1H9EXH1-F1
#
_entry.id   AF-A0A1H9EXH1-F1
#
_cell.length_a   1.000
_cell.length_b   1.000
_cell.length_c   1.000
_cell.angle_alpha   90.00
_cell.angle_beta   90.00
_cell.angle_gamma   90.00
#
_symmetry.space_group_name_H-M   'P 1'
#
loop_
_entity.id
_entity.type
_entity.pdbx_description
1 polymer ?
#
loop_
_entity_poly.entity_id
_entity_poly.type
_entity_poly.pdbx_seq_one_letter_code
_entity_poly.pdbx_strand_id
1 'polypeptide(L)'
;MKKLLCLITAICLVVPFFADYNRLGIPDSSEIRKGLEERWFTAPLSEVRANQPEIRANNNGQKFQIRLEESETTFNVFVSPRALIKVNVYSDKGMYTEEQELYPGDVAGSWVLIRDKRTGKPLRIRYYFVKNSEVFIQFTPQGKIALADLVIFGNYAARGVPTGMSFEKFYTASFEDVMTITETKLPWNYVLVDPQVYHSMKQMCAVIHEKLPEIYYVQDAMYDENHELVHISNGKKFEKAEMTDFPKEKLLLSSAGFVKWIADGLVEPISGGVLKREPLIKETVSVKDNGRQGVLSQKYDLFFALNWVRNLASAVVSVYSGKTYMFNQSGVDVKLNPFASSITEKGVANTVTFVENSGHTVAVLNSLLYVLAATEPGTLYLGAIRGTDRTVSPEIMAFNECVAFFPYFQDDGGFACTVFMNGREMTLENFCYYYADDFVYLTRVKSSERFFPQ
;
A
#
# COMPACT_ATOMS: atom_id res chain seq x y z
N MET A 1 0.34 -78.67 -12.16
CA MET A 1 0.80 -77.57 -13.04
C MET A 1 0.10 -76.29 -12.65
N LYS A 2 0.90 -75.30 -12.22
CA LYS A 2 0.75 -73.84 -12.25
C LYS A 2 -0.65 -73.21 -12.40
N LYS A 3 -1.00 -72.34 -11.44
CA LYS A 3 -1.27 -70.87 -11.57
C LYS A 3 -1.90 -70.41 -10.24
N LEU A 4 -1.12 -70.01 -9.24
CA LEU A 4 -0.61 -68.64 -8.99
C LEU A 4 -1.62 -67.54 -9.34
N LEU A 5 -2.39 -67.10 -8.34
CA LEU A 5 -3.09 -65.81 -8.35
C LEU A 5 -2.55 -65.01 -7.16
N CYS A 6 -1.66 -64.07 -7.45
CA CYS A 6 -1.12 -63.12 -6.47
C CYS A 6 -2.22 -62.15 -6.05
N LEU A 7 -2.56 -62.18 -4.78
CA LEU A 7 -3.32 -61.15 -4.09
C LEU A 7 -2.37 -59.97 -3.84
N ILE A 8 -2.52 -58.88 -4.60
CA ILE A 8 -1.86 -57.61 -4.32
C ILE A 8 -2.81 -56.81 -3.44
N THR A 9 -2.60 -56.86 -2.13
CA THR A 9 -3.25 -55.97 -1.17
C THR A 9 -2.54 -54.62 -1.23
N ALA A 10 -3.09 -53.69 -2.00
CA ALA A 10 -2.64 -52.29 -1.99
C ALA A 10 -3.05 -51.65 -0.66
N ILE A 11 -2.13 -51.62 0.30
CA ILE A 11 -2.24 -50.79 1.49
C ILE A 11 -1.96 -49.35 1.05
N CYS A 12 -3.02 -48.60 0.74
CA CYS A 12 -2.95 -47.14 0.67
C CYS A 12 -2.71 -46.62 2.09
N LEU A 13 -1.44 -46.41 2.44
CA LEU A 13 -1.06 -45.49 3.51
C LEU A 13 -1.51 -44.09 3.07
N VAL A 14 -2.73 -43.73 3.45
CA VAL A 14 -3.19 -42.34 3.45
C VAL A 14 -2.40 -41.64 4.54
N VAL A 15 -1.25 -41.10 4.18
CA VAL A 15 -0.57 -40.11 5.02
C VAL A 15 -1.46 -38.87 5.01
N PRO A 16 -1.95 -38.40 6.17
CA PRO A 16 -2.65 -37.14 6.21
C PRO A 16 -1.63 -36.03 5.94
N PHE A 17 -1.59 -35.55 4.70
CA PHE A 17 -0.98 -34.27 4.34
C PHE A 17 -1.89 -33.13 4.84
N PHE A 18 -2.04 -33.02 6.15
CA PHE A 18 -2.43 -31.77 6.78
C PHE A 18 -1.17 -31.21 7.40
N ALA A 19 -0.42 -30.46 6.59
CA ALA A 19 0.58 -29.57 7.15
C ALA A 19 -0.19 -28.50 7.92
N ASP A 20 -0.05 -28.50 9.25
CA ASP A 20 -0.53 -27.43 10.13
C ASP A 20 0.21 -26.14 9.77
N TYR A 21 -0.28 -25.45 8.74
CA TYR A 21 0.07 -24.08 8.45
C TYR A 21 -0.88 -23.17 9.23
N ASN A 22 -0.35 -22.08 9.81
CA ASN A 22 -1.20 -21.02 10.33
C ASN A 22 -2.06 -20.43 9.20
N ARG A 23 -3.13 -19.69 9.56
CA ARG A 23 -4.09 -19.13 8.59
C ARG A 23 -3.48 -18.30 7.45
N LEU A 24 -2.25 -17.82 7.63
CA LEU A 24 -1.52 -17.00 6.65
C LEU A 24 -0.39 -17.74 5.93
N GLY A 25 -0.21 -19.05 6.16
CA GLY A 25 0.84 -19.83 5.51
C GLY A 25 2.27 -19.41 5.90
N ILE A 26 2.43 -18.69 7.01
CA ILE A 26 3.71 -18.10 7.43
C ILE A 26 4.56 -19.17 8.13
N PRO A 27 5.89 -19.22 7.92
CA PRO A 27 6.77 -20.04 8.74
C PRO A 27 6.65 -19.71 10.23
N ASP A 28 6.36 -20.70 11.07
CA ASP A 28 6.21 -20.50 12.52
C ASP A 28 7.37 -21.12 13.32
N SER A 29 8.00 -20.31 14.17
CA SER A 29 9.16 -20.67 15.00
C SER A 29 8.82 -20.93 16.47
N SER A 30 7.55 -20.89 16.88
CA SER A 30 7.13 -21.00 18.29
C SER A 30 7.63 -22.26 18.98
N GLU A 31 7.59 -23.40 18.30
CA GLU A 31 8.15 -24.66 18.80
C GLU A 31 9.64 -24.54 19.10
N ILE A 32 10.41 -24.01 18.14
CA ILE A 32 11.85 -23.78 18.29
C ILE A 32 12.08 -22.84 19.49
N ARG A 33 11.30 -21.76 19.58
CA ARG A 33 11.42 -20.74 20.63
C ARG A 33 11.15 -21.26 22.04
N LYS A 34 10.28 -22.27 22.22
CA LYS A 34 10.05 -22.92 23.53
C LYS A 34 11.34 -23.49 24.13
N GLY A 35 12.28 -23.94 23.30
CA GLY A 35 13.57 -24.48 23.74
C GLY A 35 14.71 -23.46 23.83
N LEU A 36 14.44 -22.16 23.70
CA LEU A 36 15.46 -21.10 23.67
C LEU A 36 15.38 -20.13 24.86
N GLU A 37 14.33 -20.19 25.67
CA GLU A 37 14.03 -19.15 26.66
C GLU A 37 15.19 -18.89 27.63
N GLU A 38 15.66 -19.93 28.32
CA GLU A 38 16.73 -19.81 29.31
C GLU A 38 18.08 -19.42 28.69
N ARG A 39 18.41 -19.94 27.51
CA ARG A 39 19.74 -19.77 26.89
C ARG A 39 19.89 -18.49 26.05
N TRP A 40 18.80 -17.97 25.51
CA TRP A 40 18.82 -16.86 24.57
C TRP A 40 17.98 -15.67 25.04
N PHE A 41 16.78 -15.91 25.57
CA PHE A 41 15.81 -14.83 25.80
C PHE A 41 15.96 -14.17 27.16
N THR A 42 16.24 -14.94 28.21
CA THR A 42 16.37 -14.44 29.59
C THR A 42 17.82 -14.40 30.07
N ALA A 43 18.73 -15.17 29.46
CA ALA A 43 20.17 -15.17 29.78
C ALA A 43 20.80 -13.76 29.75
N PRO A 44 21.79 -13.47 30.60
CA PRO A 44 22.61 -12.26 30.51
C PRO A 44 23.36 -12.14 29.17
N LEU A 45 23.65 -10.91 28.72
CA LEU A 45 24.35 -10.65 27.46
C LEU A 45 25.68 -11.40 27.32
N SER A 46 26.44 -11.55 28.41
CA SER A 46 27.71 -12.29 28.42
C SER A 46 27.54 -13.76 28.01
N GLU A 47 26.45 -14.39 28.44
CA GLU A 47 26.14 -15.79 28.11
C GLU A 47 25.59 -15.90 26.69
N VAL A 48 24.71 -14.96 26.28
CA VAL A 48 24.18 -14.95 24.91
C VAL A 48 25.30 -14.77 23.87
N ARG A 49 26.31 -13.94 24.16
CA ARG A 49 27.50 -13.78 23.30
C ARG A 49 28.35 -15.04 23.16
N ALA A 50 28.30 -15.93 24.15
CA ALA A 50 29.03 -17.19 24.09
C ALA A 50 28.32 -18.23 23.20
N ASN A 51 27.03 -18.01 22.88
CA ASN A 51 26.31 -18.90 21.97
C ASN A 51 26.78 -18.70 20.52
N GLN A 52 27.01 -19.80 19.82
CA GLN A 52 27.18 -19.79 18.37
C GLN A 52 25.81 -19.73 17.67
N PRO A 53 25.72 -19.14 16.46
CA PRO A 53 24.49 -19.23 15.66
C PRO A 53 24.07 -20.68 15.46
N GLU A 54 22.79 -20.97 15.68
CA GLU A 54 22.22 -22.32 15.57
C GLU A 54 21.21 -22.36 14.42
N ILE A 55 21.16 -23.46 13.67
CA ILE A 55 20.07 -23.72 12.71
C ILE A 55 19.23 -24.86 13.26
N ARG A 56 17.93 -24.63 13.41
CA ARG A 56 16.96 -25.64 13.87
C ARG A 56 15.81 -25.76 12.87
N ALA A 57 15.23 -26.94 12.76
CA ALA A 57 14.01 -27.15 11.98
C ALA A 57 12.81 -27.29 12.93
N ASN A 58 11.65 -26.77 12.54
CA ASN A 58 10.39 -27.07 13.21
C ASN A 58 9.85 -28.43 12.76
N ASN A 59 8.73 -28.88 13.34
CA ASN A 59 8.08 -30.14 12.96
C ASN A 59 7.68 -30.23 11.48
N ASN A 60 7.48 -29.09 10.81
CA ASN A 60 7.18 -29.02 9.38
C ASN A 60 8.45 -29.03 8.51
N GLY A 61 9.64 -29.20 9.09
CA GLY A 61 10.92 -29.21 8.39
C GLY A 61 11.42 -27.82 7.95
N GLN A 62 10.72 -26.74 8.30
CA GLN A 62 11.13 -25.38 7.99
C GLN A 62 12.33 -25.01 8.87
N LYS A 63 13.42 -24.56 8.24
CA LYS A 63 14.65 -24.20 8.93
C LYS A 63 14.61 -22.75 9.40
N PHE A 64 15.09 -22.52 10.60
CA PHE A 64 15.28 -21.21 11.20
C PHE A 64 16.70 -21.08 11.74
N GLN A 65 17.28 -19.90 11.59
CA GLN A 65 18.53 -19.54 12.22
C GLN A 65 18.24 -18.73 13.49
N ILE A 66 18.88 -19.15 14.58
CA ILE A 66 18.93 -18.43 15.84
C ILE A 66 20.27 -17.71 15.90
N ARG A 67 20.27 -16.39 16.10
CA ARG A 67 21.50 -15.61 16.21
C ARG A 67 21.36 -14.38 17.09
N LEU A 68 22.51 -13.89 17.56
CA LEU A 68 22.67 -12.61 18.21
C LEU A 68 23.13 -11.57 17.19
N GLU A 69 22.52 -10.39 17.21
CA GLU A 69 23.11 -9.18 16.61
C GLU A 69 23.10 -8.05 17.63
N GLU A 70 24.04 -7.11 17.50
CA GLU A 70 24.28 -6.07 18.49
C GLU A 70 24.32 -4.69 17.83
N SER A 71 23.64 -3.72 18.44
CA SER A 71 23.77 -2.28 18.13
C SER A 71 24.53 -1.57 19.25
N GLU A 72 24.69 -0.25 19.21
CA GLU A 72 25.33 0.49 20.31
C GLU A 72 24.58 0.34 21.64
N THR A 73 23.24 0.34 21.61
CA THR A 73 22.39 0.41 22.81
C THR A 73 21.59 -0.86 23.07
N THR A 74 21.37 -1.69 22.05
CA THR A 74 20.56 -2.91 22.15
C THR A 74 21.30 -4.15 21.68
N PHE A 75 20.86 -5.30 22.17
CA PHE A 75 21.22 -6.58 21.59
C PHE A 75 19.94 -7.34 21.25
N ASN A 76 19.98 -8.01 20.11
CA ASN A 76 18.81 -8.52 19.43
C ASN A 76 19.01 -10.02 19.21
N VAL A 77 18.03 -10.82 19.64
CA VAL A 77 17.99 -12.25 19.35
C VAL A 77 17.01 -12.47 18.21
N PHE A 78 17.53 -12.98 17.10
CA PHE A 78 16.75 -13.31 15.91
C PHE A 78 16.42 -14.80 15.90
N VAL A 79 15.18 -15.12 15.49
CA VAL A 79 14.77 -16.44 15.04
C VAL A 79 14.15 -16.26 13.66
N SER A 80 14.98 -16.43 12.64
CA SER A 80 14.68 -16.05 11.26
C SER A 80 14.45 -17.28 10.39
N PRO A 81 13.40 -17.36 9.58
CA PRO A 81 13.18 -18.46 8.65
C PRO A 81 14.20 -18.41 7.52
N ARG A 82 14.43 -19.58 6.92
CA ARG A 82 15.19 -19.68 5.67
C ARG A 82 14.44 -19.01 4.53
N ALA A 83 15.10 -18.11 3.83
CA ALA A 83 14.65 -17.51 2.58
C ALA A 83 15.63 -17.86 1.45
N LEU A 84 15.10 -18.18 0.28
CA LEU A 84 15.88 -18.32 -0.95
C LEU A 84 15.83 -16.99 -1.69
N ILE A 85 16.98 -16.32 -1.80
CA ILE A 85 17.08 -15.01 -2.46
C ILE A 85 17.93 -15.18 -3.72
N LYS A 86 17.40 -14.67 -4.84
CA LYS A 86 18.13 -14.57 -6.11
C LYS A 86 19.05 -13.37 -6.04
N VAL A 87 20.35 -13.62 -6.03
CA VAL A 87 21.40 -12.58 -5.98
C VAL A 87 22.07 -12.49 -7.34
N ASN A 88 22.19 -11.27 -7.87
CA ASN A 88 22.98 -11.04 -9.08
C ASN A 88 24.45 -10.93 -8.71
N VAL A 89 25.24 -11.91 -9.13
CA VAL A 89 26.69 -11.94 -8.92
C VAL A 89 27.36 -11.37 -10.16
N TYR A 90 28.11 -10.28 -9.97
CA TYR A 90 28.93 -9.69 -11.01
C TYR A 90 30.31 -10.35 -11.00
N SER A 91 30.72 -10.93 -12.12
CA SER A 91 32.04 -11.52 -12.31
C SER A 91 32.70 -11.00 -13.59
N ASP A 92 33.99 -11.28 -13.75
CA ASP A 92 34.76 -10.97 -14.98
C ASP A 92 34.16 -11.61 -16.25
N LYS A 93 33.24 -12.58 -16.09
CA LYS A 93 32.53 -13.27 -17.19
C LYS A 93 31.11 -12.75 -17.44
N GLY A 94 30.70 -11.68 -16.75
CA GLY A 94 29.36 -11.10 -16.82
C GLY A 94 28.54 -11.32 -15.55
N MET A 95 27.28 -10.86 -15.59
CA MET A 95 26.31 -10.99 -14.51
C MET A 95 25.59 -12.34 -14.62
N TYR A 96 25.59 -13.13 -13.54
CA TYR A 96 24.74 -14.32 -13.42
C TYR A 96 23.94 -14.28 -12.12
N THR A 97 22.77 -14.92 -12.11
CA THR A 97 21.90 -14.99 -10.94
C THR A 97 22.17 -16.30 -10.20
N GLU A 98 22.49 -16.21 -8.91
CA GLU A 98 22.67 -17.35 -8.02
C GLU A 98 21.56 -17.33 -6.95
N GLU A 99 21.02 -18.50 -6.60
CA GLU A 99 20.13 -18.63 -5.45
C GLU A 99 20.95 -18.88 -4.19
N GLN A 100 20.88 -17.94 -3.25
CA GLN A 100 21.58 -18.05 -1.98
C GLN A 100 20.57 -18.30 -0.85
N GLU A 101 20.92 -19.23 0.04
CA GLU A 101 20.17 -19.46 1.28
C GLU A 101 20.54 -18.39 2.30
N LEU A 102 19.56 -17.56 2.66
CA LEU A 102 19.71 -16.51 3.66
C LEU A 102 18.70 -16.69 4.79
N TYR A 103 18.94 -16.03 5.92
CA TYR A 103 18.04 -16.02 7.08
C TYR A 103 17.72 -14.58 7.52
N PRO A 104 16.96 -13.80 6.71
CA PRO A 104 16.76 -12.38 6.96
C PRO A 104 16.01 -12.11 8.28
N GLY A 105 16.34 -11.00 8.94
CA GLY A 105 15.77 -10.62 10.24
C GLY A 105 14.33 -10.12 10.20
N ASP A 106 13.79 -9.89 9.01
CA ASP A 106 12.67 -8.98 8.74
C ASP A 106 11.73 -9.46 7.63
N VAL A 107 11.74 -10.76 7.33
CA VAL A 107 10.84 -11.42 6.39
C VAL A 107 9.69 -12.12 7.12
N ALA A 108 8.62 -12.49 6.40
CA ALA A 108 7.50 -13.23 6.98
C ALA A 108 7.96 -14.50 7.71
N GLY A 109 7.60 -14.61 8.99
CA GLY A 109 8.01 -15.67 9.92
C GLY A 109 9.18 -15.29 10.82
N SER A 110 9.85 -14.17 10.56
CA SER A 110 10.93 -13.67 11.42
C SER A 110 10.37 -13.17 12.75
N TRP A 111 11.10 -13.53 13.80
CA TRP A 111 10.84 -13.12 15.17
C TRP A 111 12.09 -12.51 15.78
N VAL A 112 11.95 -11.36 16.44
CA VAL A 112 13.10 -10.63 17.00
C VAL A 112 12.78 -10.15 18.41
N LEU A 113 13.60 -10.56 19.38
CA LEU A 113 13.61 -10.01 20.73
C LEU A 113 14.70 -8.96 20.86
N ILE A 114 14.31 -7.73 21.19
CA ILE A 114 15.20 -6.59 21.37
C ILE A 114 15.34 -6.33 22.87
N ARG A 115 16.57 -6.30 23.37
CA ARG A 115 16.91 -6.10 24.78
C ARG A 115 17.90 -4.95 24.96
N ASP A 116 17.81 -4.26 26.08
CA ASP A 116 18.71 -3.17 26.44
C ASP A 116 20.09 -3.73 26.85
N LYS A 117 21.17 -3.24 26.25
CA LYS A 117 22.53 -3.77 26.54
C LYS A 117 22.99 -3.51 27.96
N ARG A 118 22.57 -2.39 28.56
CA ARG A 118 23.04 -1.96 29.87
C ARG A 118 22.38 -2.75 31.00
N THR A 119 21.09 -3.01 30.86
CA THR A 119 20.25 -3.61 31.91
C THR A 119 19.88 -5.06 31.63
N GLY A 120 20.03 -5.54 30.39
CA GLY A 120 19.58 -6.86 29.95
C GLY A 120 18.07 -7.01 29.84
N LYS A 121 17.28 -5.96 30.16
CA LYS A 121 15.82 -6.04 30.18
C LYS A 121 15.25 -6.11 28.76
N PRO A 122 14.15 -6.84 28.55
CA PRO A 122 13.44 -6.81 27.28
C PRO A 122 12.86 -5.43 27.02
N LEU A 123 13.07 -4.94 25.80
CA LEU A 123 12.48 -3.71 25.32
C LEU A 123 11.24 -3.99 24.47
N ARG A 124 11.32 -4.97 23.58
CA ARG A 124 10.20 -5.35 22.70
C ARG A 124 10.45 -6.67 21.98
N ILE A 125 9.37 -7.26 21.47
CA ILE A 125 9.41 -8.37 20.51
C ILE A 125 8.76 -7.89 19.21
N ARG A 126 9.34 -8.24 18.06
CA ARG A 126 8.75 -8.00 16.73
C ARG A 126 8.43 -9.31 16.03
N TYR A 127 7.25 -9.36 15.42
CA TYR A 127 6.80 -10.40 14.52
C TYR A 127 6.64 -9.81 13.12
N TYR A 128 7.36 -10.38 12.15
CA TYR A 128 7.18 -10.09 10.74
C TYR A 128 6.34 -11.21 10.13
N PHE A 129 5.29 -10.84 9.41
CA PHE A 129 4.25 -11.80 9.03
C PHE A 129 3.69 -11.56 7.63
N VAL A 130 4.07 -10.47 6.97
CA VAL A 130 3.77 -10.21 5.56
C VAL A 130 5.07 -10.03 4.78
N LYS A 131 4.98 -10.05 3.44
CA LYS A 131 6.12 -9.82 2.53
C LYS A 131 6.48 -8.33 2.43
N ASN A 132 6.57 -7.65 3.57
CA ASN A 132 6.98 -6.27 3.69
C ASN A 132 7.56 -6.03 5.09
N SER A 133 8.83 -5.70 5.19
CA SER A 133 9.52 -5.52 6.48
C SER A 133 9.05 -4.27 7.24
N GLU A 134 8.37 -3.34 6.59
CA GLU A 134 7.80 -2.16 7.22
C GLU A 134 6.40 -2.40 7.81
N VAL A 135 5.86 -3.61 7.63
CA VAL A 135 4.59 -4.05 8.22
C VAL A 135 4.87 -5.15 9.23
N PHE A 136 4.71 -4.82 10.51
CA PHE A 136 5.01 -5.74 11.60
C PHE A 136 4.14 -5.47 12.82
N ILE A 137 4.04 -6.49 13.68
CA ILE A 137 3.48 -6.34 15.02
C ILE A 137 4.62 -6.31 16.01
N GLN A 138 4.52 -5.41 16.98
CA GLN A 138 5.46 -5.39 18.09
C GLN A 138 4.76 -5.42 19.43
N PHE A 139 5.38 -6.10 20.38
CA PHE A 139 4.96 -6.17 21.76
C PHE A 139 5.98 -5.46 22.64
N THR A 140 5.52 -4.70 23.63
CA THR A 140 6.36 -3.97 24.58
C THR A 140 5.91 -4.29 26.01
N PRO A 141 6.81 -4.54 26.98
CA PRO A 141 6.41 -4.81 28.35
C PRO A 141 5.89 -3.53 29.03
N GLN A 142 4.75 -3.63 29.73
CA GLN A 142 4.21 -2.59 30.58
C GLN A 142 3.65 -3.17 31.88
N GLY A 143 4.41 -3.07 32.96
CA GLY A 143 4.02 -3.64 34.25
C GLY A 143 3.88 -5.17 34.16
N LYS A 144 2.66 -5.68 34.36
CA LYS A 144 2.36 -7.13 34.30
C LYS A 144 1.82 -7.59 32.95
N ILE A 145 1.62 -6.68 32.00
CA ILE A 145 1.03 -6.96 30.70
C ILE A 145 1.96 -6.54 29.57
N ALA A 146 1.71 -7.05 28.36
CA ALA A 146 2.28 -6.51 27.15
C ALA A 146 1.31 -5.54 26.46
N LEU A 147 1.86 -4.51 25.85
CA LEU A 147 1.18 -3.67 24.87
C LEU A 147 1.50 -4.15 23.47
N ALA A 148 0.51 -4.12 22.58
CA ALA A 148 0.67 -4.43 21.17
C ALA A 148 0.59 -3.17 20.32
N ASP A 149 1.46 -3.09 19.32
CA ASP A 149 1.39 -2.13 18.23
C ASP A 149 1.29 -2.88 16.90
N LEU A 150 0.48 -2.37 15.97
CA LEU A 150 0.53 -2.74 14.56
C LEU A 150 1.08 -1.55 13.78
N VAL A 151 2.22 -1.76 13.13
CA VAL A 151 2.93 -0.72 12.37
C VAL A 151 2.86 -1.06 10.89
N ILE A 152 2.55 -0.05 10.08
CA ILE A 152 2.46 -0.12 8.61
C ILE A 152 3.24 1.09 8.06
N PHE A 153 4.38 0.86 7.41
CA PHE A 153 5.22 1.91 6.81
C PHE A 153 5.50 3.08 7.79
N GLY A 154 5.97 2.74 9.00
CA GLY A 154 6.27 3.71 10.05
C GLY A 154 5.06 4.38 10.72
N ASN A 155 3.83 4.03 10.32
CA ASN A 155 2.59 4.55 10.89
C ASN A 155 1.91 3.51 11.78
N TYR A 156 1.42 3.92 12.95
CA TYR A 156 0.76 3.04 13.90
C TYR A 156 -0.74 2.93 13.58
N ALA A 157 -1.14 1.81 12.99
CA ALA A 157 -2.56 1.46 12.81
C ALA A 157 -3.23 1.17 14.16
N ALA A 158 -2.46 0.62 15.09
CA ALA A 158 -2.81 0.52 16.50
C ALA A 158 -1.56 0.75 17.34
N ARG A 159 -1.68 1.50 18.44
CA ARG A 159 -0.56 1.81 19.33
C ARG A 159 -0.92 1.60 20.78
N GLY A 160 -0.09 0.86 21.49
CA GLY A 160 -0.13 0.70 22.93
C GLY A 160 -1.35 -0.08 23.41
N VAL A 161 -1.87 -1.02 22.61
CA VAL A 161 -3.13 -1.70 22.96
C VAL A 161 -2.86 -2.82 23.96
N PRO A 162 -3.51 -2.83 25.15
CA PRO A 162 -3.27 -3.86 26.16
C PRO A 162 -3.63 -5.27 25.69
N THR A 163 -2.66 -6.18 25.64
CA THR A 163 -2.90 -7.59 25.25
C THR A 163 -3.63 -8.39 26.32
N GLY A 164 -3.56 -7.98 27.59
CA GLY A 164 -4.08 -8.75 28.73
C GLY A 164 -3.23 -9.97 29.09
N MET A 165 -2.11 -10.19 28.39
CA MET A 165 -1.15 -11.27 28.63
C MET A 165 0.17 -10.68 29.11
N SER A 166 0.99 -11.45 29.84
CA SER A 166 2.34 -11.03 30.20
C SER A 166 3.24 -10.97 28.96
N PHE A 167 4.32 -10.20 29.03
CA PHE A 167 5.25 -10.04 27.92
C PHE A 167 5.98 -11.35 27.58
N GLU A 168 6.33 -12.13 28.59
CA GLU A 168 7.03 -13.41 28.47
C GLU A 168 6.22 -14.45 27.69
N LYS A 169 4.88 -14.35 27.72
CA LYS A 169 4.00 -15.22 26.90
C LYS A 169 4.36 -15.14 25.41
N PHE A 170 4.81 -13.98 24.94
CA PHE A 170 5.18 -13.75 23.54
C PHE A 170 6.57 -14.26 23.17
N TYR A 171 7.36 -14.78 24.11
CA TYR A 171 8.59 -15.52 23.78
C TYR A 171 8.30 -16.80 23.02
N THR A 172 7.16 -17.44 23.30
CA THR A 172 6.85 -18.78 22.78
C THR A 172 5.48 -18.89 22.11
N ALA A 173 4.67 -17.83 22.11
CA ALA A 173 3.39 -17.78 21.40
C ALA A 173 3.57 -18.01 19.90
N SER A 174 2.76 -18.91 19.30
CA SER A 174 2.67 -19.03 17.84
C SER A 174 2.10 -17.76 17.21
N PHE A 175 2.26 -17.60 15.91
CA PHE A 175 1.63 -16.48 15.22
C PHE A 175 0.09 -16.58 15.26
N GLU A 176 -0.46 -17.80 15.23
CA GLU A 176 -1.90 -18.03 15.43
C GLU A 176 -2.36 -17.61 16.83
N ASP A 177 -1.56 -17.89 17.87
CA ASP A 177 -1.84 -17.41 19.24
C ASP A 177 -1.82 -15.88 19.29
N VAL A 178 -0.83 -15.25 18.64
CA VAL A 178 -0.72 -13.79 18.54
C VAL A 178 -1.98 -13.19 17.91
N MET A 179 -2.42 -13.75 16.78
CA MET A 179 -3.67 -13.33 16.12
C MET A 179 -4.86 -13.48 17.05
N THR A 180 -5.03 -14.64 17.68
CA THR A 180 -6.16 -14.94 18.57
C THR A 180 -6.20 -14.00 19.78
N ILE A 181 -5.05 -13.76 20.43
CA ILE A 181 -4.95 -12.88 21.62
C ILE A 181 -5.31 -11.43 21.27
N THR A 182 -5.06 -11.01 20.03
CA THR A 182 -5.18 -9.62 19.59
C THR A 182 -6.30 -9.39 18.57
N GLU A 183 -7.14 -10.40 18.31
CA GLU A 183 -8.16 -10.40 17.26
C GLU A 183 -9.08 -9.18 17.34
N THR A 184 -9.55 -8.84 18.55
CA THR A 184 -10.46 -7.71 18.80
C THR A 184 -9.75 -6.39 19.09
N LYS A 185 -8.41 -6.38 19.05
CA LYS A 185 -7.55 -5.29 19.55
C LYS A 185 -6.74 -4.62 18.45
N LEU A 186 -6.31 -5.40 17.45
CA LEU A 186 -5.57 -4.92 16.30
C LEU A 186 -6.48 -4.98 15.05
N PRO A 187 -6.35 -4.02 14.12
CA PRO A 187 -7.14 -4.02 12.89
C PRO A 187 -6.55 -5.03 11.89
N TRP A 188 -6.77 -6.31 12.14
CA TRP A 188 -6.25 -7.41 11.31
C TRP A 188 -6.75 -7.35 9.86
N ASN A 189 -7.91 -6.74 9.61
CA ASN A 189 -8.41 -6.48 8.27
C ASN A 189 -7.48 -5.58 7.41
N TYR A 190 -6.49 -4.90 8.00
CA TYR A 190 -5.51 -4.13 7.23
C TYR A 190 -4.39 -5.00 6.64
N VAL A 191 -4.30 -6.28 7.03
CA VAL A 191 -3.19 -7.16 6.64
C VAL A 191 -3.64 -8.55 6.16
N LEU A 192 -4.91 -8.90 6.37
CA LEU A 192 -5.52 -10.10 5.78
C LEU A 192 -5.93 -9.80 4.34
N VAL A 193 -5.10 -10.19 3.37
CA VAL A 193 -5.27 -9.86 1.95
C VAL A 193 -5.35 -11.13 1.12
N ASP A 194 -6.25 -11.12 0.14
CA ASP A 194 -6.30 -12.10 -0.96
C ASP A 194 -5.76 -11.45 -2.24
N PRO A 195 -4.56 -11.82 -2.74
CA PRO A 195 -4.01 -11.25 -3.98
C PRO A 195 -4.83 -11.53 -5.24
N GLN A 196 -5.70 -12.55 -5.24
CA GLN A 196 -6.42 -12.97 -6.45
C GLN A 196 -7.48 -11.95 -6.90
N VAL A 197 -7.92 -11.07 -6.00
CA VAL A 197 -8.96 -10.07 -6.28
C VAL A 197 -8.47 -8.86 -7.08
N TYR A 198 -7.17 -8.75 -7.38
CA TYR A 198 -6.59 -7.60 -8.10
C TYR A 198 -6.45 -7.80 -9.61
N HIS A 199 -7.05 -8.84 -10.20
CA HIS A 199 -6.95 -9.10 -11.64
C HIS A 199 -7.38 -7.88 -12.49
N SER A 200 -8.55 -7.29 -12.20
CA SER A 200 -9.04 -6.10 -12.90
C SER A 200 -8.08 -4.90 -12.78
N MET A 201 -7.47 -4.72 -11.60
CA MET A 201 -6.50 -3.64 -11.37
C MET A 201 -5.25 -3.81 -12.23
N LYS A 202 -4.68 -5.02 -12.23
CA LYS A 202 -3.49 -5.36 -13.01
C LYS A 202 -3.75 -5.24 -14.51
N GLN A 203 -4.92 -5.70 -14.98
CA GLN A 203 -5.34 -5.56 -16.36
C GLN A 203 -5.44 -4.08 -16.77
N MET A 204 -6.11 -3.24 -15.97
CA MET A 204 -6.21 -1.81 -16.25
C MET A 204 -4.83 -1.15 -16.33
N CYS A 205 -3.92 -1.45 -15.39
CA CYS A 205 -2.55 -0.95 -15.44
C CYS A 205 -1.85 -1.33 -16.74
N ALA A 206 -1.99 -2.59 -17.18
CA ALA A 206 -1.39 -3.07 -18.42
C ALA A 206 -1.93 -2.34 -19.66
N VAL A 207 -3.25 -2.14 -19.73
CA VAL A 207 -3.90 -1.40 -20.83
C VAL A 207 -3.46 0.07 -20.86
N ILE A 208 -3.41 0.74 -19.70
CA ILE A 208 -2.92 2.12 -19.62
C ILE A 208 -1.47 2.18 -20.07
N HIS A 209 -0.62 1.28 -19.56
CA HIS A 209 0.80 1.21 -19.89
C HIS A 209 1.04 1.08 -21.41
N GLU A 210 0.30 0.18 -22.07
CA GLU A 210 0.37 -0.02 -23.52
C GLU A 210 0.00 1.26 -24.30
N LYS A 211 -0.92 2.06 -23.77
CA LYS A 211 -1.40 3.31 -24.37
C LYS A 211 -0.57 4.55 -24.05
N LEU A 212 0.30 4.52 -23.03
CA LEU A 212 1.13 5.69 -22.67
C LEU A 212 1.95 6.27 -23.83
N PRO A 213 2.56 5.48 -24.75
CA PRO A 213 3.31 6.03 -25.89
C PRO A 213 2.45 6.89 -26.84
N GLU A 214 1.14 6.64 -26.89
CA GLU A 214 0.16 7.38 -27.71
C GLU A 214 -0.27 8.70 -27.06
N ILE A 215 0.12 8.97 -25.80
CA ILE A 215 -0.30 10.16 -25.05
C ILE A 215 0.81 11.20 -25.02
N TYR A 216 0.43 12.47 -25.20
CA TYR A 216 1.31 13.63 -25.07
C TYR A 216 0.70 14.63 -24.10
N TYR A 217 1.52 15.06 -23.13
CA TYR A 217 1.07 16.02 -22.12
C TYR A 217 0.92 17.43 -22.72
N VAL A 218 -0.28 18.00 -22.59
CA VAL A 218 -0.59 19.38 -22.98
C VAL A 218 -1.42 20.04 -21.87
N GLN A 219 -1.08 21.26 -21.47
CA GLN A 219 -1.86 21.97 -20.46
C GLN A 219 -3.29 22.24 -20.94
N ASP A 220 -4.24 22.20 -20.01
CA ASP A 220 -5.66 22.52 -20.27
C ASP A 220 -6.34 21.68 -21.37
N ALA A 221 -5.80 20.52 -21.75
CA ALA A 221 -6.34 19.69 -22.84
C ALA A 221 -7.17 18.51 -22.33
N MET A 222 -8.31 18.24 -22.99
CA MET A 222 -9.08 17.00 -22.89
C MET A 222 -9.90 16.74 -24.17
N TYR A 223 -10.50 15.55 -24.28
CA TYR A 223 -11.53 15.25 -25.28
C TYR A 223 -12.93 15.31 -24.64
N ASP A 224 -13.87 15.99 -25.31
CA ASP A 224 -15.26 16.16 -24.86
C ASP A 224 -16.16 14.95 -25.21
N GLU A 225 -17.47 15.06 -24.96
CA GLU A 225 -18.44 14.01 -25.29
C GLU A 225 -18.62 13.71 -26.79
N ASN A 226 -18.09 14.57 -27.66
CA ASN A 226 -18.11 14.39 -29.11
C ASN A 226 -16.75 13.89 -29.63
N HIS A 227 -15.82 13.53 -28.73
CA HIS A 227 -14.44 13.17 -29.03
C HIS A 227 -13.67 14.30 -29.72
N GLU A 228 -14.02 15.56 -29.42
CA GLU A 228 -13.32 16.73 -29.92
C GLU A 228 -12.32 17.24 -28.89
N LEU A 229 -11.11 17.59 -29.35
CA LEU A 229 -10.08 18.19 -28.50
C LEU A 229 -10.48 19.61 -28.09
N VAL A 230 -10.66 19.83 -26.80
CA VAL A 230 -11.13 21.10 -26.23
C VAL A 230 -10.29 21.54 -25.02
N HIS A 231 -10.31 22.84 -24.76
CA HIS A 231 -9.80 23.42 -23.53
C HIS A 231 -10.70 23.06 -22.35
N ILE A 232 -10.16 22.53 -21.25
CA ILE A 232 -10.96 22.21 -20.06
C ILE A 232 -11.53 23.49 -19.45
N SER A 233 -10.73 24.55 -19.40
CA SER A 233 -11.10 25.83 -18.78
C SER A 233 -12.33 26.48 -19.42
N ASN A 234 -12.43 26.44 -20.76
CA ASN A 234 -13.41 27.24 -21.50
C ASN A 234 -14.28 26.45 -22.50
N GLY A 235 -13.97 25.18 -22.78
CA GLY A 235 -14.74 24.30 -23.66
C GLY A 235 -14.59 24.60 -25.16
N LYS A 236 -13.75 25.56 -25.55
CA LYS A 236 -13.46 25.84 -26.96
C LYS A 236 -12.55 24.77 -27.54
N LYS A 237 -12.73 24.50 -28.83
CA LYS A 237 -11.84 23.62 -29.60
C LYS A 237 -10.45 24.24 -29.71
N PHE A 238 -9.43 23.38 -29.67
CA PHE A 238 -8.06 23.79 -29.99
C PHE A 238 -7.99 24.33 -31.41
N GLU A 239 -7.35 25.49 -31.60
CA GLU A 239 -7.11 26.03 -32.92
C GLU A 239 -5.95 25.32 -33.63
N LYS A 240 -5.99 25.28 -34.97
CA LYS A 240 -4.92 24.65 -35.76
C LYS A 240 -3.53 25.22 -35.46
N ALA A 241 -3.45 26.52 -35.15
CA ALA A 241 -2.20 27.19 -34.82
C ALA A 241 -1.59 26.63 -33.52
N GLU A 242 -2.41 26.39 -32.50
CA GLU A 242 -1.99 25.83 -31.20
C GLU A 242 -1.51 24.38 -31.34
N MET A 243 -2.05 23.64 -32.30
CA MET A 243 -1.68 22.25 -32.56
C MET A 243 -0.39 22.09 -33.38
N THR A 244 0.20 23.17 -33.89
CA THR A 244 1.35 23.11 -34.81
C THR A 244 2.58 22.46 -34.16
N ASP A 245 2.77 22.71 -32.87
CA ASP A 245 3.95 22.25 -32.11
C ASP A 245 3.73 20.88 -31.44
N PHE A 246 2.54 20.29 -31.57
CA PHE A 246 2.19 19.03 -30.94
C PHE A 246 2.23 17.84 -31.92
N PRO A 247 2.56 16.62 -31.44
CA PRO A 247 2.57 15.44 -32.29
C PRO A 247 1.16 15.12 -32.82
N LYS A 248 1.02 15.00 -34.15
CA LYS A 248 -0.29 14.80 -34.81
C LYS A 248 -0.96 13.45 -34.55
N GLU A 249 -0.17 12.44 -34.20
CA GLU A 249 -0.63 11.05 -34.00
C GLU A 249 -0.81 10.69 -32.52
N LYS A 250 -0.79 11.69 -31.62
CA LYS A 250 -0.90 11.47 -30.18
C LYS A 250 -2.14 12.13 -29.60
N LEU A 251 -2.70 11.49 -28.57
CA LEU A 251 -3.72 12.08 -27.72
C LEU A 251 -3.11 13.21 -26.90
N LEU A 252 -3.68 14.40 -27.01
CA LEU A 252 -3.22 15.58 -26.29
C LEU A 252 -4.04 15.72 -25.00
N LEU A 253 -3.41 15.45 -23.85
CA LEU A 253 -4.10 15.39 -22.57
C LEU A 253 -3.34 16.17 -21.48
N SER A 254 -4.06 16.94 -20.67
CA SER A 254 -3.56 17.48 -19.41
C SER A 254 -3.60 16.44 -18.30
N SER A 255 -3.15 16.79 -17.08
CA SER A 255 -3.30 15.94 -15.90
C SER A 255 -4.78 15.57 -15.65
N ALA A 256 -5.66 16.56 -15.73
CA ALA A 256 -7.11 16.42 -15.59
C ALA A 256 -7.75 15.66 -16.78
N GLY A 257 -7.31 15.97 -18.00
CA GLY A 257 -7.76 15.27 -19.21
C GLY A 257 -7.38 13.78 -19.19
N PHE A 258 -6.20 13.46 -18.66
CA PHE A 258 -5.72 12.09 -18.57
C PHE A 258 -6.51 11.25 -17.55
N VAL A 259 -6.83 11.79 -16.37
CA VAL A 259 -7.71 11.08 -15.43
C VAL A 259 -9.16 10.97 -15.94
N LYS A 260 -9.63 11.93 -16.74
CA LYS A 260 -10.91 11.81 -17.45
C LYS A 260 -10.86 10.68 -18.48
N TRP A 261 -9.79 10.57 -19.27
CA TRP A 261 -9.58 9.48 -20.23
C TRP A 261 -9.62 8.10 -19.56
N ILE A 262 -9.02 7.95 -18.37
CA ILE A 262 -9.15 6.72 -17.55
C ILE A 262 -10.61 6.50 -17.12
N ALA A 263 -11.31 7.54 -16.66
CA ALA A 263 -12.72 7.41 -16.25
C ALA A 263 -13.65 7.07 -17.43
N ASP A 264 -13.41 7.65 -18.61
CA ASP A 264 -14.15 7.39 -19.83
C ASP A 264 -13.96 5.96 -20.30
N GLY A 265 -12.74 5.42 -20.23
CA GLY A 265 -12.46 4.02 -20.55
C GLY A 265 -13.20 3.01 -19.65
N LEU A 266 -13.64 3.42 -18.46
CA LEU A 266 -14.51 2.63 -17.56
C LEU A 266 -16.00 2.82 -17.85
N VAL A 267 -16.39 3.98 -18.35
CA VAL A 267 -17.78 4.41 -18.52
C VAL A 267 -18.32 4.02 -19.88
N GLU A 268 -17.59 4.33 -20.95
CA GLU A 268 -18.00 4.12 -22.33
C GLU A 268 -18.43 2.67 -22.62
N PRO A 269 -17.73 1.62 -22.14
CA PRO A 269 -18.16 0.24 -22.36
C PRO A 269 -19.51 -0.13 -21.73
N ILE A 270 -20.02 0.70 -20.81
CA ILE A 270 -21.27 0.49 -20.07
C ILE A 270 -22.39 1.37 -20.63
N SER A 271 -22.11 2.66 -20.84
CA SER A 271 -23.09 3.65 -21.28
C SER A 271 -23.18 3.83 -22.79
N GLY A 272 -22.17 3.39 -23.55
CA GLY A 272 -22.04 3.66 -24.99
C GLY A 272 -21.63 5.11 -25.31
N GLY A 273 -21.17 5.87 -24.32
CA GLY A 273 -20.68 7.23 -24.50
C GLY A 273 -19.86 7.71 -23.31
N VAL A 274 -19.08 8.77 -23.49
CA VAL A 274 -18.12 9.27 -22.50
C VAL A 274 -18.71 10.33 -21.54
N LEU A 275 -17.96 10.72 -20.52
CA LEU A 275 -18.36 11.75 -19.57
C LEU A 275 -18.32 13.15 -20.19
N LYS A 276 -19.37 13.93 -19.94
CA LYS A 276 -19.51 15.32 -20.41
C LYS A 276 -18.65 16.29 -19.60
N ARG A 277 -18.16 17.36 -20.22
CA ARG A 277 -17.31 18.37 -19.56
C ARG A 277 -18.05 19.16 -18.49
N GLU A 278 -19.23 19.69 -18.82
CA GLU A 278 -19.93 20.71 -18.03
C GLU A 278 -20.29 20.23 -16.61
N PRO A 279 -20.70 18.97 -16.39
CA PRO A 279 -20.89 18.45 -15.03
C PRO A 279 -19.59 18.35 -14.22
N LEU A 280 -18.44 18.14 -14.87
CA LEU A 280 -17.16 17.84 -14.20
C LEU A 280 -16.50 19.09 -13.63
N ILE A 281 -16.72 20.26 -14.23
CA ILE A 281 -16.19 21.55 -13.76
C ILE A 281 -17.00 22.18 -12.61
N LYS A 282 -18.11 21.56 -12.20
CA LYS A 282 -18.97 22.13 -11.15
C LYS A 282 -18.25 22.18 -9.80
N GLU A 283 -18.39 23.30 -9.11
CA GLU A 283 -17.79 23.50 -7.79
C GLU A 283 -18.32 22.49 -6.75
N THR A 284 -17.40 21.93 -5.96
CA THR A 284 -17.68 20.97 -4.88
C THR A 284 -17.28 21.50 -3.51
N VAL A 285 -16.71 22.70 -3.46
CA VAL A 285 -16.23 23.35 -2.24
C VAL A 285 -16.96 24.68 -2.10
N SER A 286 -17.61 24.89 -0.94
CA SER A 286 -18.13 26.20 -0.57
C SER A 286 -17.09 26.92 0.28
N VAL A 287 -16.72 28.13 -0.13
CA VAL A 287 -15.77 28.99 0.59
C VAL A 287 -16.51 30.24 1.06
N LYS A 288 -16.19 30.73 2.25
CA LYS A 288 -16.71 32.02 2.72
C LYS A 288 -16.01 33.15 1.98
N ASP A 289 -16.76 34.02 1.33
CA ASP A 289 -16.25 35.12 0.49
C ASP A 289 -15.26 36.04 1.20
N ASN A 290 -15.46 36.29 2.50
CA ASN A 290 -14.62 37.17 3.31
C ASN A 290 -13.39 36.49 3.93
N GLY A 291 -13.23 35.18 3.75
CA GLY A 291 -12.04 34.44 4.20
C GLY A 291 -10.88 34.59 3.22
N ARG A 292 -9.63 34.36 3.67
CA ARG A 292 -8.44 34.40 2.81
C ARG A 292 -8.58 33.53 1.55
N GLN A 293 -9.16 32.33 1.70
CA GLN A 293 -9.42 31.43 0.57
C GLN A 293 -10.51 31.97 -0.36
N GLY A 294 -11.55 32.63 0.17
CA GLY A 294 -12.63 33.23 -0.62
C GLY A 294 -12.12 34.37 -1.51
N VAL A 295 -11.33 35.27 -0.93
CA VAL A 295 -10.70 36.38 -1.66
C VAL A 295 -9.76 35.87 -2.75
N LEU A 296 -8.95 34.84 -2.47
CA LEU A 296 -8.07 34.25 -3.48
C LEU A 296 -8.84 33.51 -4.57
N SER A 297 -9.94 32.80 -4.22
CA SER A 297 -10.76 32.05 -5.18
C SER A 297 -11.49 32.94 -6.19
N GLN A 298 -11.65 34.25 -5.90
CA GLN A 298 -12.20 35.21 -6.87
C GLN A 298 -11.25 35.48 -8.04
N LYS A 299 -9.95 35.21 -7.88
CA LYS A 299 -8.91 35.49 -8.89
C LYS A 299 -8.28 34.21 -9.44
N TYR A 300 -8.20 33.15 -8.64
CA TYR A 300 -7.52 31.91 -8.98
C TYR A 300 -8.46 30.72 -8.76
N ASP A 301 -8.40 29.71 -9.64
CA ASP A 301 -9.13 28.46 -9.41
C ASP A 301 -8.36 27.57 -8.41
N LEU A 302 -8.65 27.76 -7.13
CA LEU A 302 -7.95 27.07 -6.05
C LEU A 302 -8.32 25.59 -5.92
N PHE A 303 -9.45 25.17 -6.51
CA PHE A 303 -10.06 23.87 -6.24
C PHE A 303 -10.31 23.06 -7.51
N PHE A 304 -9.82 23.50 -8.67
CA PHE A 304 -10.02 22.86 -9.96
C PHE A 304 -9.88 21.34 -9.91
N ALA A 305 -8.67 20.83 -9.58
CA ALA A 305 -8.43 19.39 -9.60
C ALA A 305 -9.28 18.64 -8.57
N LEU A 306 -9.59 19.26 -7.42
CA LEU A 306 -10.47 18.65 -6.41
C LEU A 306 -11.91 18.51 -6.91
N ASN A 307 -12.46 19.57 -7.51
CA ASN A 307 -13.78 19.54 -8.11
C ASN A 307 -13.84 18.48 -9.22
N TRP A 308 -12.80 18.45 -10.05
CA TRP A 308 -12.67 17.52 -11.17
C TRP A 308 -12.71 16.05 -10.72
N VAL A 309 -11.83 15.62 -9.82
CA VAL A 309 -11.76 14.22 -9.40
C VAL A 309 -13.01 13.76 -8.65
N ARG A 310 -13.63 14.64 -7.86
CA ARG A 310 -14.90 14.36 -7.15
C ARG A 310 -16.06 14.13 -8.12
N ASN A 311 -16.20 15.01 -9.10
CA ASN A 311 -17.26 14.89 -10.10
C ASN A 311 -17.01 13.69 -11.01
N LEU A 312 -15.76 13.43 -11.41
CA LEU A 312 -15.39 12.24 -12.19
C LEU A 312 -15.75 10.96 -11.45
N ALA A 313 -15.27 10.78 -10.22
CA ALA A 313 -15.55 9.58 -9.44
C ALA A 313 -17.06 9.36 -9.22
N SER A 314 -17.79 10.45 -8.97
CA SER A 314 -19.25 10.39 -8.78
C SER A 314 -20.00 10.05 -10.07
N ALA A 315 -19.51 10.53 -11.21
CA ALA A 315 -20.06 10.21 -12.52
C ALA A 315 -19.83 8.73 -12.87
N VAL A 316 -18.62 8.20 -12.60
CA VAL A 316 -18.34 6.76 -12.78
C VAL A 316 -19.28 5.93 -11.91
N VAL A 317 -19.41 6.23 -10.61
CA VAL A 317 -20.35 5.52 -9.73
C VAL A 317 -21.80 5.64 -10.23
N SER A 318 -22.18 6.78 -10.80
CA SER A 318 -23.52 6.99 -11.33
C SER A 318 -23.83 6.06 -12.50
N VAL A 319 -22.87 5.89 -13.41
CA VAL A 319 -23.01 4.98 -14.56
C VAL A 319 -23.10 3.53 -14.10
N TYR A 320 -22.21 3.09 -13.21
CA TYR A 320 -22.21 1.70 -12.70
C TYR A 320 -23.47 1.34 -11.91
N SER A 321 -24.04 2.30 -11.19
CA SER A 321 -25.25 2.09 -10.38
C SER A 321 -26.56 2.30 -11.12
N GLY A 322 -26.53 2.88 -12.33
CA GLY A 322 -27.71 3.31 -13.06
C GLY A 322 -28.50 4.44 -12.38
N LYS A 323 -27.88 5.18 -11.45
CA LYS A 323 -28.49 6.27 -10.69
C LYS A 323 -27.60 7.51 -10.71
N THR A 324 -28.17 8.69 -10.84
CA THR A 324 -27.39 9.94 -10.80
C THR A 324 -27.04 10.30 -9.36
N TYR A 325 -25.74 10.31 -9.05
CA TYR A 325 -25.20 10.75 -7.77
C TYR A 325 -24.35 12.02 -7.95
N MET A 326 -24.62 13.03 -7.12
CA MET A 326 -23.71 14.17 -6.96
C MET A 326 -22.57 13.81 -6.00
N PHE A 327 -21.48 14.59 -5.99
CA PHE A 327 -20.29 14.28 -5.16
C PHE A 327 -20.58 14.11 -3.68
N ASN A 328 -21.53 14.88 -3.14
CA ASN A 328 -21.94 14.83 -1.74
C ASN A 328 -22.86 13.65 -1.41
N GLN A 329 -23.31 12.90 -2.42
CA GLN A 329 -24.21 11.74 -2.28
C GLN A 329 -23.51 10.41 -2.63
N SER A 330 -22.41 10.46 -3.38
CA SER A 330 -21.74 9.27 -3.93
C SER A 330 -20.82 8.55 -2.95
N GLY A 331 -20.39 9.21 -1.87
CA GLY A 331 -19.48 8.62 -0.87
C GLY A 331 -18.07 8.35 -1.40
N VAL A 332 -17.68 8.99 -2.52
CA VAL A 332 -16.39 8.72 -3.19
C VAL A 332 -15.18 9.27 -2.44
N ASP A 333 -15.34 10.34 -1.65
CA ASP A 333 -14.25 10.98 -0.89
C ASP A 333 -13.59 10.00 0.08
N VAL A 334 -12.26 9.85 -0.01
CA VAL A 334 -11.47 9.13 0.99
C VAL A 334 -11.20 10.08 2.16
N LYS A 335 -11.84 9.81 3.30
CA LYS A 335 -11.69 10.57 4.55
C LYS A 335 -11.13 9.70 5.68
N LEU A 336 -10.58 8.53 5.35
CA LEU A 336 -10.14 7.53 6.31
C LEU A 336 -8.89 8.02 7.04
N ASN A 337 -8.88 7.91 8.37
CA ASN A 337 -7.72 8.20 9.22
C ASN A 337 -7.32 6.93 9.96
N PRO A 338 -6.60 5.99 9.33
CA PRO A 338 -6.39 4.67 9.89
C PRO A 338 -5.25 4.62 10.92
N PHE A 339 -4.50 5.72 11.11
CA PHE A 339 -3.32 5.78 11.96
C PHE A 339 -3.50 6.70 13.15
N ALA A 340 -3.12 6.21 14.34
CA ALA A 340 -3.14 6.99 15.57
C ALA A 340 -1.92 7.91 15.72
N SER A 341 -0.78 7.49 15.18
CA SER A 341 0.51 8.20 15.30
C SER A 341 1.51 7.71 14.26
N SER A 342 2.58 8.44 14.04
CA SER A 342 3.68 8.09 13.12
C SER A 342 5.04 8.19 13.79
N ILE A 343 5.98 7.39 13.31
CA ILE A 343 7.40 7.51 13.67
C ILE A 343 7.97 8.68 12.87
N THR A 344 8.54 9.66 13.57
CA THR A 344 9.22 10.81 12.97
C THR A 344 10.67 10.88 13.47
N GLU A 345 11.51 11.73 12.87
CA GLU A 345 12.87 11.99 13.35
C GLU A 345 12.92 12.43 14.82
N LYS A 346 11.87 13.12 15.28
CA LYS A 346 11.75 13.62 16.66
C LYS A 346 11.12 12.59 17.61
N GLY A 347 10.88 11.37 17.14
CA GLY A 347 10.19 10.31 17.86
C GLY A 347 8.74 10.13 17.41
N VAL A 348 7.92 9.48 18.24
CA VAL A 348 6.53 9.16 17.87
C VAL A 348 5.61 10.35 18.17
N ALA A 349 4.91 10.83 17.15
CA ALA A 349 3.97 11.94 17.24
C ALA A 349 2.56 11.53 16.80
N ASN A 350 1.54 12.16 17.38
CA ASN A 350 0.17 12.02 16.86
C ASN A 350 0.10 12.62 15.47
N THR A 351 -0.58 11.94 14.55
CA THR A 351 -0.58 12.32 13.14
C THR A 351 -1.99 12.65 12.70
N VAL A 352 -2.19 13.89 12.27
CA VAL A 352 -3.39 14.26 11.51
C VAL A 352 -3.15 13.79 10.08
N THR A 353 -3.83 12.71 9.70
CA THR A 353 -3.62 12.03 8.42
C THR A 353 -4.54 12.57 7.31
N PHE A 354 -5.61 13.28 7.65
CA PHE A 354 -6.51 13.95 6.73
C PHE A 354 -6.91 15.33 7.25
N VAL A 355 -6.88 16.32 6.36
CA VAL A 355 -7.36 17.68 6.61
C VAL A 355 -8.50 17.97 5.65
N GLU A 356 -9.64 18.39 6.17
CA GLU A 356 -10.81 18.72 5.36
C GLU A 356 -10.47 19.79 4.31
N ASN A 357 -10.93 19.57 3.07
CA ASN A 357 -10.65 20.41 1.89
C ASN A 357 -9.15 20.62 1.58
N SER A 358 -8.26 19.79 2.15
CA SER A 358 -6.83 19.75 1.80
C SER A 358 -6.38 18.34 1.39
N GLY A 359 -6.92 17.29 2.02
CA GLY A 359 -6.61 15.90 1.70
C GLY A 359 -5.66 15.26 2.72
N HIS A 360 -4.99 14.19 2.30
CA HIS A 360 -3.99 13.48 3.08
C HIS A 360 -2.60 14.08 2.86
N THR A 361 -1.75 14.06 3.89
CA THR A 361 -0.33 14.41 3.68
C THR A 361 0.35 13.31 2.86
N VAL A 362 1.24 13.70 1.95
CA VAL A 362 1.97 12.71 1.13
C VAL A 362 2.84 11.79 1.99
N ALA A 363 3.35 12.29 3.12
CA ALA A 363 4.11 11.50 4.10
C ALA A 363 3.41 10.23 4.61
N VAL A 364 2.06 10.18 4.60
CA VAL A 364 1.31 8.98 5.02
C VAL A 364 0.71 8.20 3.86
N LEU A 365 0.90 8.67 2.62
CA LEU A 365 0.21 8.14 1.45
C LEU A 365 0.55 6.67 1.18
N ASN A 366 1.81 6.26 1.38
CA ASN A 366 2.21 4.85 1.22
C ASN A 366 1.46 3.93 2.19
N SER A 367 1.46 4.28 3.47
CA SER A 367 0.71 3.55 4.50
C SER A 367 -0.80 3.54 4.25
N LEU A 368 -1.36 4.68 3.81
CA LEU A 368 -2.78 4.80 3.51
C LEU A 368 -3.19 3.93 2.32
N LEU A 369 -2.44 3.97 1.21
CA LEU A 369 -2.74 3.18 0.02
C LEU A 369 -2.59 1.68 0.27
N TYR A 370 -1.69 1.26 1.17
CA TYR A 370 -1.63 -0.13 1.65
C TYR A 370 -2.92 -0.54 2.36
N VAL A 371 -3.38 0.26 3.34
CA VAL A 371 -4.62 -0.01 4.09
C VAL A 371 -5.83 0.00 3.17
N LEU A 372 -5.87 0.93 2.22
CA LEU A 372 -6.93 1.04 1.23
C LEU A 372 -6.95 -0.18 0.29
N ALA A 373 -5.80 -0.65 -0.18
CA ALA A 373 -5.75 -1.89 -0.96
C ALA A 373 -6.31 -3.06 -0.15
N ALA A 374 -5.90 -3.22 1.12
CA ALA A 374 -6.35 -4.32 1.96
C ALA A 374 -7.85 -4.28 2.28
N THR A 375 -8.40 -3.08 2.53
CA THR A 375 -9.80 -2.94 2.97
C THR A 375 -10.79 -2.71 1.82
N GLU A 376 -10.33 -2.21 0.68
CA GLU A 376 -11.14 -1.87 -0.48
C GLU A 376 -10.56 -2.47 -1.79
N PRO A 377 -10.37 -3.80 -1.87
CA PRO A 377 -9.79 -4.43 -3.05
C PRO A 377 -10.53 -4.09 -4.35
N GLY A 378 -9.76 -4.02 -5.45
CA GLY A 378 -10.27 -3.64 -6.76
C GLY A 378 -10.71 -2.17 -6.87
N THR A 379 -10.25 -1.29 -5.97
CA THR A 379 -10.52 0.16 -6.01
C THR A 379 -9.26 0.91 -6.40
N LEU A 380 -9.36 1.74 -7.43
CA LEU A 380 -8.32 2.71 -7.80
C LEU A 380 -8.71 4.08 -7.25
N TYR A 381 -7.75 4.98 -7.13
CA TYR A 381 -7.96 6.28 -6.50
C TYR A 381 -7.55 7.41 -7.43
N LEU A 382 -8.48 8.31 -7.74
CA LEU A 382 -8.16 9.57 -8.41
C LEU A 382 -7.78 10.59 -7.33
N GLY A 383 -6.60 11.18 -7.48
CA GLY A 383 -6.02 12.15 -6.56
C GLY A 383 -6.00 13.55 -7.15
N ALA A 384 -6.34 14.55 -6.33
CA ALA A 384 -6.07 15.96 -6.60
C ALA A 384 -4.92 16.42 -5.70
N ILE A 385 -3.83 16.91 -6.31
CA ILE A 385 -2.62 17.35 -5.62
C ILE A 385 -2.78 18.81 -5.24
N ARG A 386 -2.66 19.10 -3.95
CA ARG A 386 -2.65 20.45 -3.38
C ARG A 386 -1.23 20.81 -2.98
N GLY A 387 -0.63 21.71 -3.74
CA GLY A 387 0.70 22.22 -3.50
C GLY A 387 0.77 23.73 -3.65
N THR A 388 1.98 24.26 -3.46
CA THR A 388 2.23 25.70 -3.65
C THR A 388 2.45 25.98 -5.13
N ASP A 389 1.56 26.77 -5.73
CA ASP A 389 1.75 27.32 -7.05
C ASP A 389 2.68 28.53 -6.99
N ARG A 390 3.90 28.32 -7.47
CA ARG A 390 4.97 29.33 -7.53
C ARG A 390 4.99 30.08 -8.86
N THR A 391 4.09 29.76 -9.79
CA THR A 391 4.02 30.42 -11.11
C THR A 391 3.25 31.74 -11.06
N VAL A 392 2.48 31.96 -9.99
CA VAL A 392 1.67 33.15 -9.76
C VAL A 392 2.18 33.99 -8.59
N SER A 393 1.89 35.29 -8.60
CA SER A 393 2.23 36.24 -7.52
C SER A 393 0.97 36.91 -6.96
N PRO A 394 0.69 36.81 -5.64
CA PRO A 394 1.45 36.05 -4.63
C PRO A 394 1.36 34.54 -4.87
N GLU A 395 2.29 33.78 -4.29
CA GLU A 395 2.21 32.31 -4.24
C GLU A 395 0.90 31.88 -3.56
N ILE A 396 0.24 30.87 -4.13
CA ILE A 396 -1.02 30.34 -3.62
C ILE A 396 -0.91 28.84 -3.40
N MET A 397 -1.68 28.31 -2.44
CA MET A 397 -1.89 26.85 -2.34
C MET A 397 -3.17 26.49 -3.09
N ALA A 398 -3.05 25.66 -4.12
CA ALA A 398 -4.15 25.31 -5.01
C ALA A 398 -4.09 23.84 -5.42
N PHE A 399 -5.25 23.29 -5.80
CA PHE A 399 -5.39 21.96 -6.37
C PHE A 399 -5.15 22.00 -7.88
N ASN A 400 -3.91 21.78 -8.32
CA ASN A 400 -3.46 22.07 -9.68
C ASN A 400 -3.28 20.84 -10.57
N GLU A 401 -3.01 19.67 -9.98
CA GLU A 401 -2.71 18.46 -10.74
C GLU A 401 -3.59 17.28 -10.32
N CYS A 402 -3.92 16.44 -11.29
CA CYS A 402 -4.61 15.17 -11.08
C CYS A 402 -3.66 13.99 -11.26
N VAL A 403 -3.89 12.94 -10.49
CA VAL A 403 -3.11 11.69 -10.51
C VAL A 403 -4.04 10.50 -10.32
N ALA A 404 -3.65 9.32 -10.81
CA ALA A 404 -4.38 8.07 -10.56
C ALA A 404 -3.46 7.05 -9.87
N PHE A 405 -3.93 6.49 -8.75
CA PHE A 405 -3.24 5.46 -7.97
C PHE A 405 -3.93 4.12 -8.13
N PHE A 406 -3.14 3.10 -8.42
CA PHE A 406 -3.58 1.71 -8.57
C PHE A 406 -2.87 0.86 -7.52
N PRO A 407 -3.34 0.84 -6.26
CA PRO A 407 -2.74 0.05 -5.21
C PRO A 407 -3.25 -1.41 -5.30
N TYR A 408 -2.34 -2.37 -5.23
CA TYR A 408 -2.66 -3.80 -5.30
C TYR A 408 -1.63 -4.66 -4.55
N PHE A 409 -2.00 -5.91 -4.29
CA PHE A 409 -1.05 -6.91 -3.81
C PHE A 409 -0.69 -7.87 -4.95
N GLN A 410 0.60 -8.17 -5.04
CA GLN A 410 1.16 -9.17 -5.94
C GLN A 410 0.85 -10.58 -5.43
N ASP A 411 0.99 -11.58 -6.31
CA ASP A 411 0.63 -12.97 -6.00
C ASP A 411 1.48 -13.56 -4.86
N ASP A 412 2.63 -12.96 -4.61
CA ASP A 412 3.54 -13.29 -3.51
C ASP A 412 3.23 -12.54 -2.20
N GLY A 413 2.15 -11.76 -2.15
CA GLY A 413 1.73 -10.94 -1.01
C GLY A 413 2.45 -9.61 -0.87
N GLY A 414 3.33 -9.22 -1.80
CA GLY A 414 3.99 -7.92 -1.81
C GLY A 414 3.04 -6.79 -2.20
N PHE A 415 3.03 -5.71 -1.44
CA PHE A 415 2.27 -4.51 -1.78
C PHE A 415 2.96 -3.73 -2.91
N ALA A 416 2.18 -3.28 -3.88
CA ALA A 416 2.61 -2.40 -4.96
C ALA A 416 1.55 -1.33 -5.23
N CYS A 417 1.99 -0.21 -5.80
CA CYS A 417 1.09 0.83 -6.27
C CYS A 417 1.66 1.45 -7.54
N THR A 418 0.94 1.29 -8.65
CA THR A 418 1.26 1.96 -9.90
C THR A 418 0.64 3.35 -9.89
N VAL A 419 1.44 4.37 -10.21
CA VAL A 419 0.99 5.76 -10.23
C VAL A 419 1.04 6.27 -11.66
N PHE A 420 -0.09 6.76 -12.16
CA PHE A 420 -0.17 7.39 -13.47
C PHE A 420 -0.49 8.88 -13.34
N MET A 421 0.33 9.72 -13.97
CA MET A 421 0.20 11.17 -13.92
C MET A 421 0.78 11.77 -15.20
N ASN A 422 0.11 12.78 -15.77
CA ASN A 422 0.59 13.51 -16.96
C ASN A 422 0.95 12.60 -18.15
N GLY A 423 0.18 11.52 -18.36
CA GLY A 423 0.45 10.54 -19.43
C GLY A 423 1.74 9.74 -19.21
N ARG A 424 2.17 9.55 -17.97
CA ARG A 424 3.37 8.78 -17.60
C ARG A 424 3.08 7.87 -16.42
N GLU A 425 3.85 6.79 -16.34
CA GLU A 425 3.90 5.90 -15.19
C GLU A 425 5.08 6.28 -14.28
N MET A 426 4.88 6.22 -12.96
CA MET A 426 5.94 6.31 -11.97
C MET A 426 5.65 5.40 -10.76
N THR A 427 6.69 5.16 -9.96
CA THR A 427 6.54 4.45 -8.69
C THR A 427 5.93 5.36 -7.63
N LEU A 428 5.25 4.76 -6.65
CA LEU A 428 4.73 5.50 -5.49
C LEU A 428 5.85 6.16 -4.68
N GLU A 429 7.03 5.54 -4.60
CA GLU A 429 8.20 6.13 -3.94
C GLU A 429 8.64 7.44 -4.61
N ASN A 430 8.76 7.44 -5.95
CA ASN A 430 9.10 8.66 -6.70
C ASN A 430 8.03 9.73 -6.54
N PHE A 431 6.75 9.35 -6.58
CA PHE A 431 5.65 10.28 -6.31
C PHE A 431 5.78 10.91 -4.92
N CYS A 432 5.97 10.10 -3.89
CA CYS A 432 6.11 10.59 -2.52
C CYS A 432 7.35 11.48 -2.32
N TYR A 433 8.43 11.22 -3.06
CA TYR A 433 9.62 12.06 -3.06
C TYR A 433 9.36 13.44 -3.69
N TYR A 434 8.73 13.49 -4.88
CA TYR A 434 8.48 14.76 -5.58
C TYR A 434 7.45 15.65 -4.88
N TYR A 435 6.46 15.05 -4.20
CA TYR A 435 5.35 15.76 -3.56
C TYR A 435 5.42 15.71 -2.02
N ALA A 436 6.61 15.51 -1.43
CA ALA A 436 6.78 15.21 -0.01
C ALA A 436 6.09 16.21 0.96
N ASP A 437 6.08 17.50 0.59
CA ASP A 437 5.51 18.59 1.38
C ASP A 437 4.05 18.94 1.00
N ASP A 438 3.47 18.22 0.04
CA ASP A 438 2.14 18.50 -0.49
C ASP A 438 1.06 17.60 0.13
N PHE A 439 -0.19 17.88 -0.23
CA PHE A 439 -1.35 17.09 0.13
C PHE A 439 -2.00 16.47 -1.10
N VAL A 440 -2.62 15.31 -0.93
CA VAL A 440 -3.39 14.64 -1.98
C VAL A 440 -4.78 14.32 -1.46
N TYR A 441 -5.80 14.83 -2.15
CA TYR A 441 -7.19 14.46 -1.89
C TYR A 441 -7.59 13.30 -2.77
N LEU A 442 -7.99 12.17 -2.18
CA LEU A 442 -8.30 10.94 -2.91
C LEU A 442 -9.81 10.73 -3.06
N THR A 443 -10.22 10.19 -4.20
CA THR A 443 -11.58 9.75 -4.50
C THR A 443 -11.58 8.33 -5.05
N ARG A 444 -12.60 7.54 -4.70
CA ARG A 444 -12.72 6.11 -5.04
C ARG A 444 -13.32 5.89 -6.42
N VAL A 445 -12.71 4.99 -7.18
CA VAL A 445 -13.27 4.45 -8.44
C VAL A 445 -13.08 2.94 -8.45
N LYS A 446 -14.13 2.17 -8.77
CA LYS A 446 -14.00 0.72 -8.91
C LYS A 446 -13.31 0.38 -10.23
N SER A 447 -12.30 -0.49 -10.14
CA SER A 447 -11.67 -1.09 -11.31
C SER A 447 -12.62 -2.05 -12.02
N SER A 448 -12.37 -2.30 -13.29
CA SER A 448 -13.18 -3.20 -14.11
C SER A 448 -12.33 -3.82 -15.20
N GLU A 449 -12.61 -5.07 -15.52
CA GLU A 449 -12.03 -5.74 -16.70
C GLU A 449 -12.62 -5.19 -18.01
N ARG A 450 -13.77 -4.51 -17.94
CA ARG A 450 -14.37 -3.78 -19.05
C ARG A 450 -13.80 -2.37 -19.10
N PHE A 451 -12.50 -2.29 -19.34
CA PHE A 451 -11.75 -1.05 -19.46
C PHE A 451 -11.14 -0.96 -20.86
N PHE A 452 -11.67 -0.08 -21.68
CA PHE A 452 -11.29 0.08 -23.08
C PHE A 452 -11.18 1.57 -23.42
N PRO A 453 -10.16 2.27 -22.92
CA PRO A 453 -10.00 3.69 -23.21
C PRO A 453 -9.62 3.89 -24.68
N GLN A 454 -10.20 4.91 -25.31
CA GLN A 454 -9.99 5.23 -26.73
C GLN A 454 -9.09 6.44 -26.93
#